data_AF-A0A553E0V2-F1
#
_entry.id   AF-A0A553E0V2-F1
#
_cell.length_a   1.000
_cell.length_b   1.000
_cell.length_c   1.000
_cell.angle_alpha   90.00
_cell.angle_beta   90.00
_cell.angle_gamma   90.00
#
_symmetry.space_group_name_H-M   'P 1'
#
loop_
_entity.id
_entity.type
_entity.pdbx_description
1 polymer ?
#
loop_
_entity_poly.entity_id
_entity_poly.type
_entity_poly.pdbx_seq_one_letter_code
_entity_poly.pdbx_strand_id
1 'polypeptide(L)'
;MRKMFALIVLMPFVSFCQEENRIKTIYPNMVGDIEFNKETDKENFELCYEKYISQYFNDSNGLEYKGGKGTIEKEFAEKYKSENIENESGLIRIRFVVNCKGVTDRFRLLSMDRNYNEKVFSKSITDQLLSITKSLKGWKVKKYKEKEIDYYQYLIFKIENGQLKEILP
;
A
#
# COMPACT_ATOMS: atom_id res chain seq x y z
N MET A 1 35.98 -68.94 -39.76
CA MET A 1 35.86 -68.05 -38.58
C MET A 1 35.99 -66.61 -39.03
N ARG A 2 34.86 -65.91 -39.22
CA ARG A 2 34.79 -64.57 -39.81
C ARG A 2 34.45 -63.60 -38.68
N LYS A 3 35.43 -62.83 -38.21
CA LYS A 3 35.24 -61.86 -37.12
C LYS A 3 34.45 -60.66 -37.66
N MET A 4 33.27 -60.46 -37.08
CA MET A 4 32.36 -59.36 -37.36
C MET A 4 32.84 -58.12 -36.58
N PHE A 5 33.33 -57.10 -37.29
CA PHE A 5 33.64 -55.81 -36.68
C PHE A 5 32.32 -55.07 -36.41
N ALA A 6 31.93 -54.97 -35.13
CA ALA A 6 30.82 -54.12 -34.71
C ALA A 6 31.31 -52.68 -34.57
N LEU A 7 30.78 -51.78 -35.39
CA LEU A 7 31.02 -50.35 -35.33
C LEU A 7 30.25 -49.78 -34.12
N ILE A 8 30.95 -49.46 -33.03
CA ILE A 8 30.35 -48.77 -31.88
C ILE A 8 30.28 -47.27 -32.23
N VAL A 9 29.09 -46.81 -32.63
CA VAL A 9 28.79 -45.37 -32.74
C VAL A 9 28.57 -44.83 -31.34
N LEU A 10 29.59 -44.18 -30.78
CA LEU A 10 29.47 -43.41 -29.55
C LEU A 10 28.64 -42.16 -29.85
N MET A 11 27.36 -42.18 -29.48
CA MET A 11 26.48 -41.02 -29.54
C MET A 11 26.80 -40.13 -28.34
N PRO A 12 27.37 -38.92 -28.52
CA PRO A 12 27.60 -38.04 -27.38
C PRO A 12 26.24 -37.50 -26.93
N PHE A 13 25.78 -37.92 -25.76
CA PHE A 13 24.71 -37.25 -25.03
C PHE A 13 25.23 -35.86 -24.63
N VAL A 14 25.17 -34.91 -25.56
CA VAL A 14 25.37 -33.50 -25.23
C VAL A 14 24.09 -33.03 -24.57
N SER A 15 24.01 -33.22 -23.25
CA SER A 15 23.02 -32.56 -22.41
C SER A 15 23.27 -31.04 -22.48
N PHE A 16 22.68 -30.40 -23.50
CA PHE A 16 22.51 -28.96 -23.55
C PHE A 16 21.51 -28.57 -22.45
N CYS A 17 21.96 -28.54 -21.20
CA CYS A 17 21.29 -27.78 -20.16
C CYS A 17 21.51 -26.31 -20.51
N GLN A 18 20.54 -25.69 -21.18
CA GLN A 18 20.50 -24.24 -21.26
C GLN A 18 20.24 -23.73 -19.83
N GLU A 19 21.26 -23.15 -19.20
CA GLU A 19 21.08 -22.38 -17.99
C GLU A 19 20.30 -21.11 -18.39
N GLU A 20 19.00 -21.14 -18.14
CA GLU A 20 18.14 -19.98 -18.31
C GLU A 20 18.64 -18.90 -17.34
N ASN A 21 19.09 -17.76 -17.87
CA ASN A 21 19.36 -16.56 -17.08
C ASN A 21 18.04 -16.09 -16.47
N ARG A 22 17.64 -16.67 -15.34
CA ARG A 22 16.48 -16.23 -14.58
C ARG A 22 16.81 -14.86 -14.03
N ILE A 23 16.30 -13.82 -14.69
CA ILE A 23 16.20 -12.49 -14.08
C ILE A 23 15.50 -12.71 -12.74
N LYS A 24 16.22 -12.47 -11.65
CA LYS A 24 15.69 -12.66 -10.30
C LYS A 24 14.66 -11.56 -10.07
N THR A 25 13.41 -11.83 -10.41
CA THR A 25 12.30 -10.90 -10.16
C THR A 25 12.21 -10.67 -8.66
N ILE A 26 12.47 -9.44 -8.23
CA ILE A 26 12.32 -9.04 -6.84
C ILE A 26 10.82 -8.79 -6.64
N TYR A 27 10.16 -9.72 -5.95
CA TYR A 27 8.77 -9.55 -5.56
C TYR A 27 8.68 -8.86 -4.19
N PRO A 28 7.65 -8.05 -3.95
CA PRO A 28 7.37 -7.55 -2.60
C PRO A 28 7.06 -8.72 -1.66
N ASN A 29 7.28 -8.52 -0.36
CA ASN A 29 7.00 -9.56 0.63
C ASN A 29 5.51 -9.90 0.68
N MET A 30 4.64 -8.90 0.50
CA MET A 30 3.20 -9.04 0.38
C MET A 30 2.63 -8.16 -0.74
N VAL A 31 1.54 -8.64 -1.36
CA VAL A 31 0.78 -7.86 -2.34
C VAL A 31 0.27 -6.59 -1.68
N GLY A 32 0.61 -5.43 -2.27
CA GLY A 32 0.21 -4.14 -1.77
C GLY A 32 1.13 -3.57 -0.69
N ASP A 33 2.34 -4.10 -0.50
CA ASP A 33 3.39 -3.41 0.26
C ASP A 33 3.71 -2.04 -0.36
N ILE A 34 3.99 -1.05 0.50
CA ILE A 34 4.33 0.30 0.06
C ILE A 34 5.85 0.46 0.05
N GLU A 35 6.42 0.38 -1.16
CA GLU A 35 7.83 0.67 -1.40
C GLU A 35 8.13 2.16 -1.18
N PHE A 36 9.35 2.47 -0.73
CA PHE A 36 9.81 3.85 -0.56
C PHE A 36 9.88 4.58 -1.91
N ASN A 37 9.37 5.80 -1.95
CA ASN A 37 9.42 6.68 -3.11
C ASN A 37 10.01 8.03 -2.70
N LYS A 38 11.25 8.29 -3.15
CA LYS A 38 12.02 9.52 -2.87
C LYS A 38 11.32 10.84 -3.24
N GLU A 39 10.37 10.81 -4.17
CA GLU A 39 9.67 12.02 -4.64
C GLU A 39 8.52 12.42 -3.71
N THR A 40 7.99 11.47 -2.95
CA THR A 40 6.73 11.65 -2.20
C THR A 40 6.83 11.30 -0.70
N ASP A 41 7.86 10.55 -0.32
CA ASP A 41 8.11 10.09 1.04
C ASP A 41 9.24 10.89 1.68
N LYS A 42 9.20 10.98 3.01
CA LYS A 42 10.23 11.69 3.77
C LYS A 42 11.47 10.81 3.89
N GLU A 43 12.62 11.35 3.54
CA GLU A 43 13.91 10.66 3.68
C GLU A 43 14.22 10.29 5.14
N ASN A 44 13.73 11.09 6.10
CA ASN A 44 13.94 10.85 7.53
C ASN A 44 12.83 10.02 8.20
N PHE A 45 11.92 9.42 7.43
CA PHE A 45 10.94 8.48 7.99
C PHE A 45 11.58 7.11 8.22
N GLU A 46 11.83 6.80 9.48
CA GLU A 46 12.43 5.54 9.90
C GLU A 46 11.35 4.50 10.20
N LEU A 47 11.50 3.31 9.60
CA LEU A 47 10.82 2.11 10.03
C LEU A 47 11.63 1.45 11.14
N CYS A 48 10.95 0.91 12.14
CA CYS A 48 11.59 0.17 13.21
C CYS A 48 11.95 -1.25 12.78
N TYR A 49 11.21 -1.80 11.83
CA TYR A 49 11.41 -3.12 11.24
C TYR A 49 11.14 -3.08 9.72
N GLU A 50 12.10 -2.59 8.93
CA GLU A 50 11.94 -2.40 7.47
C GLU A 50 11.40 -3.62 6.70
N LYS A 51 11.74 -4.83 7.15
CA LYS A 51 11.32 -6.08 6.51
C LYS A 51 9.94 -6.58 6.95
N TYR A 52 9.39 -6.02 8.02
CA TYR A 52 8.19 -6.54 8.70
C TYR A 52 7.26 -5.41 9.13
N ILE A 53 6.50 -4.89 8.16
CA ILE A 53 5.37 -4.00 8.43
C ILE A 53 4.12 -4.86 8.56
N SER A 54 3.41 -4.75 9.68
CA SER A 54 2.18 -5.50 9.90
C SER A 54 1.07 -4.99 8.99
N GLN A 55 0.28 -5.89 8.40
CA GLN A 55 -0.88 -5.51 7.62
C GLN A 55 -2.03 -5.04 8.53
N TYR A 56 -2.89 -4.18 8.01
CA TYR A 56 -4.04 -3.65 8.75
C TYR A 56 -5.01 -4.73 9.25
N PHE A 57 -4.97 -5.92 8.65
CA PHE A 57 -5.82 -7.07 9.00
C PHE A 57 -5.13 -8.08 9.93
N ASN A 58 -3.87 -7.84 10.29
CA ASN A 58 -3.11 -8.77 11.14
C ASN A 58 -3.53 -8.72 12.62
N ASP A 59 -4.28 -7.71 13.03
CA ASP A 59 -4.94 -7.66 14.32
C ASP A 59 -6.46 -7.50 14.17
N SER A 60 -7.20 -7.98 15.17
CA SER A 60 -8.66 -7.90 15.20
C SER A 60 -9.17 -6.63 15.89
N ASN A 61 -8.29 -5.65 16.16
CA ASN A 61 -8.62 -4.46 16.94
C ASN A 61 -9.24 -3.34 16.09
N GLY A 62 -9.21 -3.47 14.76
CA GLY A 62 -9.81 -2.50 13.84
C GLY A 62 -9.09 -1.14 13.86
N LEU A 63 -9.86 -0.05 13.79
CA LEU A 63 -9.33 1.31 13.73
C LEU A 63 -8.84 1.80 15.11
N GLU A 64 -7.53 1.84 15.27
CA GLU A 64 -6.88 2.29 16.51
C GLU A 64 -6.37 3.73 16.39
N TYR A 65 -7.26 4.68 16.62
CA TYR A 65 -6.97 6.12 16.66
C TYR A 65 -7.39 6.73 18.01
N LYS A 66 -6.64 7.71 18.51
CA LYS A 66 -6.98 8.45 19.73
C LYS A 66 -8.30 9.19 19.54
N GLY A 67 -9.32 8.83 20.32
CA GLY A 67 -10.69 9.33 20.15
C GLY A 67 -11.47 8.67 19.01
N GLY A 68 -10.93 7.59 18.43
CA GLY A 68 -11.61 6.74 17.45
C GLY A 68 -11.96 7.45 16.13
N LYS A 69 -12.85 6.80 15.36
CA LYS A 69 -13.33 7.27 14.05
C LYS A 69 -13.89 8.68 14.09
N GLY A 70 -14.71 8.99 15.11
CA GLY A 70 -15.36 10.31 15.23
C GLY A 70 -14.37 11.48 15.31
N THR A 71 -13.16 11.26 15.86
CA THR A 71 -12.12 12.30 15.86
C THR A 71 -11.58 12.53 14.45
N ILE A 72 -11.39 11.47 13.67
CA ILE A 72 -10.99 11.59 12.26
C ILE A 72 -12.08 12.32 11.47
N GLU A 73 -13.34 11.90 11.60
CA GLU A 73 -14.48 12.54 10.93
C GLU A 73 -14.57 14.03 11.27
N LYS A 74 -14.37 14.39 12.53
CA LYS A 74 -14.33 15.79 12.97
C LYS A 74 -13.20 16.59 12.28
N GLU A 75 -11.99 16.04 12.22
CA GLU A 75 -10.85 16.70 11.55
C GLU A 75 -11.15 16.98 10.07
N PHE A 76 -11.80 16.04 9.37
CA PHE A 76 -12.21 16.26 7.98
C PHE A 76 -13.38 17.22 7.87
N ALA A 77 -14.38 17.15 8.74
CA ALA A 77 -15.51 18.07 8.73
C ALA A 77 -15.08 19.53 8.94
N GLU A 78 -14.05 19.77 9.75
CA GLU A 78 -13.52 21.12 10.01
C GLU A 78 -12.60 21.64 8.89
N LYS A 79 -11.83 20.75 8.24
CA LYS A 79 -10.74 21.15 7.33
C LYS A 79 -11.05 20.95 5.85
N TYR A 80 -11.90 19.97 5.49
CA TYR A 80 -12.24 19.71 4.10
C TYR A 80 -13.24 20.74 3.60
N LYS A 81 -12.85 21.49 2.57
CA LYS A 81 -13.72 22.46 1.91
C LYS A 81 -14.38 21.79 0.72
N SER A 82 -15.63 21.38 0.91
CA SER A 82 -16.40 20.74 -0.16
C SER A 82 -16.71 21.73 -1.29
N GLU A 83 -16.44 21.30 -2.51
CA GLU A 83 -16.79 22.03 -3.74
C GLU A 83 -17.84 21.20 -4.49
N ASN A 84 -18.84 21.86 -5.07
CA ASN A 84 -19.78 21.18 -5.96
C ASN A 84 -19.12 21.03 -7.33
N ILE A 85 -18.46 19.88 -7.55
CA ILE A 85 -17.80 19.56 -8.81
C ILE A 85 -18.57 18.41 -9.44
N GLU A 86 -19.32 18.70 -10.50
CA GLU A 86 -20.09 17.69 -11.21
C GLU A 86 -19.18 16.53 -11.67
N ASN A 87 -19.74 15.31 -11.66
CA ASN A 87 -19.05 14.07 -12.08
C ASN A 87 -17.82 13.68 -11.25
N GLU A 88 -17.54 14.36 -10.13
CA GLU A 88 -16.58 13.90 -9.13
C GLU A 88 -17.24 13.02 -8.09
N SER A 89 -17.57 11.79 -8.49
CA SER A 89 -18.17 10.79 -7.60
C SER A 89 -17.41 9.46 -7.64
N GLY A 90 -17.28 8.82 -6.47
CA GLY A 90 -16.63 7.52 -6.33
C GLY A 90 -15.92 7.37 -4.99
N LEU A 91 -14.87 6.54 -4.96
CA LEU A 91 -14.09 6.25 -3.76
C LEU A 91 -12.63 6.66 -3.95
N ILE A 92 -12.07 7.32 -2.94
CA ILE A 92 -10.64 7.64 -2.87
C ILE A 92 -10.07 6.92 -1.65
N ARG A 93 -9.09 6.04 -1.86
CA ARG A 93 -8.37 5.34 -0.80
C ARG A 93 -6.98 5.94 -0.64
N ILE A 94 -6.64 6.32 0.59
CA ILE A 94 -5.27 6.72 0.95
C ILE A 94 -4.72 5.65 1.88
N ARG A 95 -3.69 4.93 1.45
CA ARG A 95 -2.93 3.96 2.26
C ARG A 95 -1.61 4.60 2.71
N PHE A 96 -1.13 4.25 3.89
CA PHE A 96 0.10 4.78 4.46
C PHE A 96 0.67 3.84 5.52
N VAL A 97 1.87 4.15 5.99
CA VAL A 97 2.52 3.44 7.08
C VAL A 97 2.48 4.29 8.35
N VAL A 98 2.16 3.65 9.48
CA VAL A 98 2.41 4.18 10.82
C VAL A 98 3.59 3.41 11.38
N ASN A 99 4.66 4.11 11.78
CA ASN A 99 5.82 3.44 12.37
C ASN A 99 5.61 3.14 13.87
N CYS A 100 6.56 2.45 14.48
CA CYS A 100 6.51 2.09 15.91
C CYS A 100 6.50 3.30 16.86
N LYS A 101 6.75 4.52 16.36
CA LYS A 101 6.67 5.78 17.13
C LYS A 101 5.33 6.50 16.94
N GLY A 102 4.38 5.93 16.19
CA GLY A 102 3.09 6.54 15.85
C GLY A 102 3.17 7.63 14.77
N VAL A 103 4.32 7.76 14.09
CA VAL A 103 4.54 8.73 13.01
C VAL A 103 4.09 8.13 11.69
N THR A 104 3.52 8.95 10.80
CA THR A 104 3.02 8.52 9.50
C THR A 104 3.84 9.01 8.32
N ASP A 105 3.99 8.13 7.33
CA ASP A 105 4.55 8.44 6.02
C ASP A 105 4.18 7.39 4.95
N ARG A 106 4.84 7.42 3.79
CA ARG A 106 4.62 6.48 2.68
C ARG A 106 3.18 6.45 2.18
N PHE A 107 2.64 7.62 1.88
CA PHE A 107 1.24 7.77 1.46
C PHE A 107 1.04 7.37 -0.01
N ARG A 108 0.06 6.53 -0.30
CA ARG A 108 -0.34 6.12 -1.65
C ARG A 108 -1.83 6.34 -1.83
N LEU A 109 -2.20 7.00 -2.93
CA LEU A 109 -3.57 7.30 -3.28
C LEU A 109 -4.00 6.40 -4.44
N LEU A 110 -5.17 5.78 -4.29
CA LEU A 110 -5.86 5.02 -5.33
C LEU A 110 -7.30 5.49 -5.37
N SER A 111 -7.89 5.59 -6.54
CA SER A 111 -9.26 6.09 -6.66
C SER A 111 -10.03 5.43 -7.78
N MET A 112 -11.33 5.30 -7.58
CA MET A 112 -12.25 4.64 -8.50
C MET A 112 -13.57 5.37 -8.61
N ASP A 113 -14.23 5.24 -9.75
CA ASP A 113 -15.60 5.74 -9.97
C ASP A 113 -16.65 4.83 -9.31
N ARG A 114 -17.94 5.13 -9.54
CA ARG A 114 -19.07 4.34 -9.01
C ARG A 114 -19.20 2.94 -9.65
N ASN A 115 -18.51 2.71 -10.77
CA ASN A 115 -18.49 1.44 -11.48
C ASN A 115 -17.18 0.67 -11.21
N TYR A 116 -16.40 1.09 -10.20
CA TYR A 116 -15.13 0.49 -9.80
C TYR A 116 -14.02 0.58 -10.85
N ASN A 117 -14.16 1.45 -11.87
CA ASN A 117 -13.08 1.74 -12.79
C ASN A 117 -12.11 2.74 -12.15
N GLU A 118 -10.82 2.63 -12.48
CA GLU A 118 -9.83 3.62 -12.07
C GLU A 118 -10.27 5.03 -12.52
N LYS A 119 -10.19 5.99 -11.61
CA LYS A 119 -10.58 7.37 -11.87
C LYS A 119 -9.56 8.32 -11.27
N VAL A 120 -9.15 9.30 -12.05
CA VAL A 120 -8.42 10.48 -11.56
C VAL A 120 -9.44 11.53 -11.14
N PHE A 121 -9.44 11.89 -9.87
CA PHE A 121 -10.26 13.00 -9.33
C PHE A 121 -9.50 14.32 -9.46
N SER A 122 -10.25 15.43 -9.47
CA SER A 122 -9.70 16.77 -9.32
C SER A 122 -8.68 16.85 -8.19
N LYS A 123 -7.55 17.53 -8.46
CA LYS A 123 -6.52 17.83 -7.46
C LYS A 123 -7.07 18.61 -6.27
N SER A 124 -8.08 19.47 -6.48
CA SER A 124 -8.72 20.19 -5.38
C SER A 124 -9.34 19.26 -4.32
N ILE A 125 -9.76 18.05 -4.72
CA ILE A 125 -10.26 17.03 -3.80
C ILE A 125 -9.10 16.22 -3.21
N THR A 126 -8.25 15.64 -4.07
CA THR A 126 -7.22 14.67 -3.64
C THR A 126 -6.13 15.32 -2.79
N ASP A 127 -5.70 16.55 -3.11
CA ASP A 127 -4.68 17.26 -2.36
C ASP A 127 -5.18 17.66 -0.96
N GLN A 128 -6.46 18.08 -0.83
CA GLN A 128 -7.08 18.34 0.47
C GLN A 128 -7.14 17.07 1.33
N LEU A 129 -7.68 15.98 0.79
CA LEU A 129 -7.80 14.72 1.51
C LEU A 129 -6.43 14.18 1.98
N LEU A 130 -5.43 14.24 1.10
CA LEU A 130 -4.07 13.83 1.43
C LEU A 130 -3.43 14.73 2.50
N SER A 131 -3.60 16.04 2.38
CA SER A 131 -3.06 17.01 3.34
C SER A 131 -3.67 16.81 4.74
N ILE A 132 -4.98 16.67 4.83
CA ILE A 132 -5.68 16.41 6.10
C ILE A 132 -5.21 15.07 6.68
N THR A 133 -5.14 14.00 5.88
CA THR A 133 -4.67 12.68 6.33
C THR A 133 -3.24 12.75 6.90
N LYS A 134 -2.32 13.45 6.24
CA LYS A 134 -0.93 13.67 6.72
C LYS A 134 -0.87 14.45 8.04
N SER A 135 -1.87 15.27 8.31
CA SER A 135 -1.97 16.08 9.54
C SER A 135 -2.42 15.29 10.76
N LEU A 136 -3.07 14.13 10.60
CA LEU A 136 -3.55 13.29 11.70
C LEU A 136 -2.39 12.76 12.55
N LYS A 137 -2.43 12.99 13.87
CA LYS A 137 -1.38 12.57 14.84
C LYS A 137 -1.86 11.60 15.92
N GLY A 138 -3.12 11.17 15.88
CA GLY A 138 -3.71 10.30 16.91
C GLY A 138 -3.48 8.80 16.71
N TRP A 139 -2.63 8.36 15.79
CA TRP A 139 -2.40 6.93 15.53
C TRP A 139 -1.76 6.25 16.74
N LYS A 140 -2.36 5.14 17.20
CA LYS A 140 -1.83 4.40 18.35
C LYS A 140 -0.62 3.56 17.94
N VAL A 141 0.42 3.57 18.78
CA VAL A 141 1.51 2.60 18.66
C VAL A 141 0.97 1.20 18.95
N LYS A 142 1.11 0.29 17.99
CA LYS A 142 0.72 -1.11 18.12
C LYS A 142 1.86 -1.93 18.70
N LYS A 143 1.52 -3.00 19.43
CA LYS A 143 2.50 -3.92 20.02
C LYS A 143 2.23 -5.36 19.61
N TYR A 144 3.30 -6.09 19.33
CA TYR A 144 3.28 -7.55 19.14
C TYR A 144 4.37 -8.18 20.00
N LYS A 145 3.98 -9.10 20.90
CA LYS A 145 4.89 -9.70 21.89
C LYS A 145 5.73 -8.64 22.64
N GLU A 146 5.04 -7.63 23.19
CA GLU A 146 5.63 -6.48 23.90
C GLU A 146 6.53 -5.54 23.08
N LYS A 147 6.73 -5.80 21.79
CA LYS A 147 7.50 -4.92 20.90
C LYS A 147 6.59 -3.99 20.12
N GLU A 148 6.93 -2.71 20.06
CA GLU A 148 6.24 -1.73 19.22
C GLU A 148 6.52 -2.04 17.74
N ILE A 149 5.52 -2.00 16.87
CA ILE A 149 5.64 -2.43 15.48
C ILE A 149 5.22 -1.34 14.50
N ASP A 150 5.76 -1.41 13.28
CA ASP A 150 5.25 -0.66 12.14
C ASP A 150 4.03 -1.37 11.55
N TYR A 151 3.05 -0.61 11.05
CA TYR A 151 1.86 -1.18 10.45
C TYR A 151 1.30 -0.32 9.30
N TYR A 152 0.66 -0.99 8.35
CA TYR A 152 -0.12 -0.33 7.30
C TYR A 152 -1.46 0.14 7.83
N GLN A 153 -1.88 1.30 7.36
CA GLN A 153 -3.21 1.81 7.59
C GLN A 153 -3.79 2.45 6.32
N TYR A 154 -5.11 2.60 6.27
CA TYR A 154 -5.78 3.31 5.20
C TYR A 154 -7.03 4.04 5.68
N LEU A 155 -7.44 5.03 4.88
CA LEU A 155 -8.77 5.63 4.94
C LEU A 155 -9.38 5.60 3.55
N ILE A 156 -10.69 5.36 3.46
CA ILE A 156 -11.44 5.47 2.20
C ILE A 156 -12.45 6.60 2.36
N PHE A 157 -12.49 7.48 1.37
CA PHE A 157 -13.37 8.63 1.30
C PHE A 157 -14.40 8.38 0.22
N LYS A 158 -15.68 8.42 0.58
CA LYS A 158 -16.78 8.42 -0.37
C LYS A 158 -17.06 9.85 -0.81
N ILE A 159 -16.88 10.12 -2.10
CA ILE A 159 -17.11 11.43 -2.69
C ILE A 159 -18.35 11.38 -3.59
N GLU A 160 -19.22 12.37 -3.49
CA GLU A 160 -20.35 12.57 -4.39
C GLU A 160 -20.40 14.01 -4.88
N ASN A 161 -20.18 14.21 -6.18
CA ASN A 161 -20.08 15.50 -6.85
C ASN A 161 -19.15 16.48 -6.11
N GLY A 162 -17.97 16.00 -5.73
CA GLY A 162 -16.95 16.76 -4.99
C GLY A 162 -17.19 16.89 -3.47
N GLN A 163 -18.36 16.43 -2.99
CA GLN A 163 -18.70 16.46 -1.56
C GLN A 163 -18.19 15.21 -0.85
N LEU A 164 -17.51 15.39 0.29
CA LEU A 164 -17.16 14.28 1.18
C LEU A 164 -18.42 13.79 1.91
N LYS A 165 -18.83 12.55 1.66
CA LYS A 165 -20.04 11.94 2.24
C LYS A 165 -19.75 11.04 3.42
N GLU A 166 -18.66 10.29 3.35
CA GLU A 166 -18.35 9.27 4.35
C GLU A 166 -16.84 8.99 4.37
N ILE A 167 -16.36 8.60 5.55
CA ILE A 167 -15.00 8.12 5.77
C ILE A 167 -15.11 6.69 6.32
N LEU A 168 -14.33 5.77 5.76
CA LEU A 168 -14.25 4.37 6.19
C LEU A 168 -12.81 4.01 6.61
N PRO A 169 -12.61 3.01 7.49
CA PRO A 169 -13.63 2.19 8.15
C PRO A 169 -14.42 2.92 9.25
#